data_AF-A0A917A2E2-F1
#
_entry.id   AF-A0A917A2E2-F1
#
_cell.length_a   1.000
_cell.length_b   1.000
_cell.length_c   1.000
_cell.angle_alpha   90.00
_cell.angle_beta   90.00
_cell.angle_gamma   90.00
#
_symmetry.space_group_name_H-M   'P 1'
#
loop_
_entity.id
_entity.type
_entity.pdbx_description
1 polymer ?
#
loop_
_entity_poly.entity_id
_entity_poly.type
_entity_poly.pdbx_seq_one_letter_code
_entity_poly.pdbx_strand_id
1 'polypeptide(L)'
;MENAPDPDEPLTLEEACKLIFREAIKPATLRAEARRGRLVIEKIGRRHFVSRRAIQEMREKARAEQRVEASPPPATYRVRKADDAEASEGMSMASIALDHLLRKAAQEDREKRKAEREARSPKRKR
;
A
#
# COMPACT_ATOMS: atom_id res chain seq x y z
N MET A 1 21.38 45.00 4.53
CA MET A 1 20.48 44.36 3.57
C MET A 1 20.43 42.90 3.94
N GLU A 2 19.28 42.41 4.38
CA GLU A 2 19.08 41.02 4.79
C GLU A 2 19.06 40.17 3.51
N ASN A 3 20.12 39.40 3.27
CA ASN A 3 20.17 38.49 2.12
C ASN A 3 19.15 37.37 2.36
N ALA A 4 18.08 37.34 1.57
CA ALA A 4 17.17 36.21 1.56
C ALA A 4 17.97 34.94 1.23
N PRO A 5 17.77 33.83 1.96
CA PRO A 5 18.48 32.59 1.69
C PRO A 5 18.10 32.07 0.30
N ASP A 6 19.10 31.64 -0.46
CA ASP A 6 18.92 31.12 -1.82
C ASP A 6 18.02 29.87 -1.78
N PRO A 7 16.90 29.84 -2.53
CA PRO A 7 15.97 28.72 -2.54
C PRO A 7 16.60 27.41 -3.04
N ASP A 8 17.64 27.49 -3.88
CA ASP A 8 18.30 26.35 -4.49
C ASP A 8 19.62 25.98 -3.76
N GLU A 9 19.93 26.65 -2.65
CA GLU A 9 21.06 26.30 -1.78
C GLU A 9 20.95 24.84 -1.28
N PRO A 10 22.00 24.01 -1.48
CA PRO A 10 21.98 22.62 -1.03
C PRO A 10 22.16 22.54 0.49
N LEU A 11 21.11 22.13 1.20
CA LEU A 11 21.14 21.88 2.64
C LEU A 11 21.27 20.38 2.91
N THR A 12 22.08 20.00 3.89
CA THR A 12 22.04 18.62 4.38
C THR A 12 20.69 18.31 5.00
N LEU A 13 20.33 17.02 5.09
CA LEU A 13 19.08 16.62 5.77
C LEU A 13 19.01 17.09 7.23
N GLU A 14 20.15 17.14 7.92
CA GLU A 14 20.22 17.63 9.31
C GLU A 14 19.99 19.14 9.39
N GLU A 15 20.62 19.92 8.51
CA GLU A 15 20.40 21.37 8.41
C GLU A 15 18.96 21.69 8.01
N ALA A 16 18.38 20.96 7.05
CA ALA A 16 16.99 21.14 6.67
C ALA A 16 16.03 20.91 7.84
N CYS A 17 16.26 19.85 8.62
CA CYS A 17 15.50 19.57 9.85
C CYS A 17 15.62 20.73 10.86
N LYS A 18 16.82 21.28 11.06
CA LYS A 18 17.07 22.36 12.02
C LYS A 18 16.55 23.72 11.57
N LEU A 19 16.83 24.11 10.33
CA LEU A 19 16.54 25.44 9.79
C LEU A 19 15.08 25.62 9.39
N ILE A 20 14.47 24.61 8.76
CA ILE A 20 13.13 24.72 8.18
C ILE A 20 12.08 24.17 9.14
N PHE A 21 12.35 23.01 9.74
CA PHE A 21 11.41 22.33 10.62
C PHE A 21 11.65 22.58 12.10
N ARG A 22 12.71 23.33 12.47
CA ARG A 22 13.08 23.61 13.88
C ARG A 22 13.12 22.33 14.72
N GLU A 23 13.73 21.29 14.15
CA GLU A 23 13.88 19.95 14.76
C GLU A 23 12.57 19.19 15.02
N ALA A 24 11.43 19.67 14.50
CA ALA A 24 10.15 18.97 14.63
C ALA A 24 10.12 17.59 13.94
N ILE A 25 11.00 17.37 12.95
CA ILE A 25 11.15 16.08 12.26
C ILE A 25 12.61 15.66 12.18
N LYS A 26 12.84 14.34 12.07
CA LYS A 26 14.18 13.75 11.96
C LYS A 26 14.59 13.56 10.48
N PRO A 27 15.90 13.48 10.16
CA PRO A 27 16.37 13.18 8.81
C PRO A 27 15.78 11.89 8.21
N ALA A 28 15.43 10.91 9.06
CA ALA A 28 14.75 9.70 8.65
C ALA A 28 13.38 9.96 7.98
N THR A 29 12.65 10.98 8.44
CA THR A 29 11.37 11.40 7.85
C THR A 29 11.57 11.93 6.44
N LEU A 30 12.57 12.79 6.21
CA LEU A 30 12.89 13.29 4.87
C LEU A 30 13.30 12.16 3.93
N ARG A 31 14.08 11.19 4.42
CA ARG A 31 14.41 9.98 3.65
C ARG A 31 13.16 9.15 3.31
N ALA A 32 12.19 9.07 4.22
CA ALA A 32 10.94 8.37 3.97
C ALA A 32 10.09 9.07 2.89
N GLU A 33 10.01 10.40 2.92
CA GLU A 33 9.32 11.18 1.87
C GLU A 33 10.00 11.03 0.50
N ALA A 34 11.34 10.96 0.46
CA ALA A 34 12.07 10.68 -0.77
C ALA A 34 11.80 9.26 -1.30
N ARG A 35 11.75 8.25 -0.42
CA ARG A 35 11.34 6.88 -0.78
C ARG A 35 9.91 6.81 -1.31
N ARG A 36 9.03 7.70 -0.86
CA ARG A 36 7.65 7.86 -1.37
C ARG A 36 7.58 8.64 -2.70
N GLY A 37 8.71 9.13 -3.21
CA GLY A 37 8.77 9.93 -4.44
C GLY A 37 8.28 11.37 -4.28
N ARG A 38 8.10 11.85 -3.04
CA ARG A 38 7.56 13.19 -2.76
C ARG A 38 8.65 14.25 -2.66
N LEU A 39 9.83 13.87 -2.17
CA LEU A 39 10.99 14.74 -1.99
C LEU A 39 12.14 14.33 -2.91
N VAL A 40 12.75 15.31 -3.58
CA VAL A 40 13.99 15.11 -4.34
C VAL A 40 15.17 15.27 -3.40
N ILE A 41 16.03 14.26 -3.34
CA ILE A 41 17.28 14.28 -2.58
C ILE A 41 18.44 14.11 -3.56
N GLU A 42 19.43 14.99 -3.46
CA GLU A 42 20.68 14.88 -4.18
C GLU A 42 21.72 14.14 -3.32
N LYS A 43 22.36 13.12 -3.89
CA LYS A 43 23.42 12.39 -3.21
C LYS A 43 24.77 12.86 -3.73
N ILE A 44 25.54 13.52 -2.88
CA ILE A 44 26.90 13.99 -3.18
C ILE A 44 27.86 13.27 -2.22
N GLY A 45 28.67 12.38 -2.77
CA GLY A 45 29.54 11.49 -1.99
C GLY A 45 28.74 10.59 -1.04
N ARG A 46 29.00 10.74 0.27
CA ARG A 46 28.34 9.98 1.35
C ARG A 46 27.19 10.74 2.01
N ARG A 47 26.86 11.94 1.53
CA ARG A 47 25.87 12.83 2.13
C ARG A 47 24.66 13.01 1.23
N HIS A 48 23.56 13.40 1.84
CA HIS A 48 22.29 13.69 1.20
C HIS A 48 21.95 15.15 1.40
N PHE A 49 21.59 15.80 0.31
CA PHE A 49 21.28 17.21 0.24
C PHE A 49 19.87 17.42 -0.32
N VAL A 50 19.26 18.53 0.07
CA VAL A 50 17.94 18.99 -0.32
C VAL A 50 17.95 20.50 -0.43
N SER A 51 17.24 21.05 -1.40
CA SER A 51 17.04 22.50 -1.49
C SER A 51 15.78 22.94 -0.76
N ARG A 52 15.69 24.24 -0.43
CA ARG A 52 14.45 24.82 0.15
C ARG A 52 13.28 24.67 -0.81
N ARG A 53 13.54 24.83 -2.12
CA ARG A 53 12.54 24.63 -3.17
C ARG A 53 11.96 23.22 -3.16
N ALA A 54 12.82 22.19 -3.11
CA ALA A 54 12.39 20.79 -3.07
C ALA A 54 11.51 20.48 -1.84
N ILE A 55 11.81 21.10 -0.70
CA ILE A 55 11.02 20.95 0.53
C ILE A 55 9.65 21.64 0.39
N GLN A 56 9.58 22.79 -0.26
CA GLN A 56 8.32 23.47 -0.52
C GLN A 56 7.41 22.64 -1.44
N GLU A 57 7.96 22.11 -2.53
CA GLU A 57 7.25 21.20 -3.45
C GLU A 57 6.76 19.93 -2.71
N MET A 58 7.57 19.34 -1.83
CA MET A 58 7.17 18.21 -0.99
C MET A 58 5.97 18.57 -0.10
N ARG A 59 5.95 19.77 0.51
CA ARG A 59 4.82 20.21 1.35
C ARG A 59 3.54 20.43 0.55
N GLU A 60 3.65 20.85 -0.71
CA GLU A 60 2.48 20.97 -1.61
C GLU A 60 1.90 19.59 -1.94
N LYS A 61 2.75 18.62 -2.30
CA LYS A 61 2.34 17.24 -2.54
C LYS A 61 1.67 16.62 -1.32
N ALA A 62 2.26 16.78 -0.13
CA ALA A 62 1.70 16.26 1.12
C ALA A 62 0.32 16.86 1.45
N ARG A 63 0.11 18.16 1.18
CA ARG A 63 -1.19 18.82 1.35
C ARG A 63 -2.23 18.31 0.34
N ALA A 64 -1.83 18.08 -0.90
CA ALA A 64 -2.73 17.57 -1.94
C ALA A 64 -3.25 16.17 -1.59
N GLU A 65 -2.40 15.27 -1.08
CA GLU A 65 -2.81 13.92 -0.68
C GLU A 65 -3.72 13.90 0.54
N GLN A 66 -3.45 14.76 1.55
CA GLN A 66 -4.35 14.89 2.70
C GLN A 66 -5.76 15.30 2.28
N ARG A 67 -5.87 16.14 1.25
CA ARG A 67 -7.18 16.52 0.68
C ARG A 67 -7.88 15.34 -0.01
N VAL A 68 -7.13 14.40 -0.58
CA VAL A 68 -7.68 13.18 -1.19
C VAL A 68 -8.10 12.16 -0.13
N GLU A 69 -7.32 11.97 0.94
CA GLU A 69 -7.66 11.06 2.05
C GLU A 69 -8.83 11.55 2.91
N ALA A 70 -9.13 12.84 2.93
CA ALA A 70 -10.32 13.39 3.57
C ALA A 70 -11.64 13.03 2.86
N SER A 71 -11.56 12.48 1.64
CA SER A 71 -12.69 11.78 1.02
C SER A 71 -12.61 10.32 1.46
N PRO A 72 -13.68 9.75 2.06
CA PRO A 72 -13.64 8.34 2.44
C PRO A 72 -13.33 7.53 1.19
N PRO A 73 -12.24 6.74 1.18
CA PRO A 73 -11.99 5.87 0.04
C PRO A 73 -13.19 4.93 -0.11
N PRO A 74 -13.67 4.61 -1.33
CA PRO A 74 -14.46 3.39 -1.47
C PRO A 74 -13.61 2.28 -0.86
N ALA A 75 -14.17 1.54 0.08
CA ALA A 75 -13.46 0.57 0.91
C ALA A 75 -12.72 -0.47 0.05
N THR A 76 -11.51 -0.15 -0.41
CA THR A 76 -10.61 -1.14 -1.01
C THR A 76 -9.82 -1.70 0.16
N TYR A 77 -10.37 -2.78 0.71
CA TYR A 77 -9.75 -3.58 1.74
C TYR A 77 -8.35 -4.00 1.28
N ARG A 78 -7.30 -3.42 1.87
CA ARG A 78 -5.94 -3.95 1.73
C ARG A 78 -5.89 -5.21 2.58
N VAL A 79 -5.89 -6.37 1.92
CA VAL A 79 -5.59 -7.65 2.56
C VAL A 79 -4.15 -7.58 3.09
N ARG A 80 -4.01 -7.32 4.40
CA ARG A 80 -2.80 -7.68 5.12
C ARG A 80 -2.89 -9.18 5.37
N LYS A 81 -1.90 -9.90 4.87
CA LYS A 81 -1.69 -11.31 5.14
C LYS A 81 -1.26 -11.44 6.61
N ALA A 82 -2.15 -11.93 7.45
CA ALA A 82 -1.81 -12.49 8.75
C ALA A 82 -2.82 -13.60 9.02
N ASP A 83 -2.28 -14.80 9.15
CA ASP A 83 -2.93 -15.98 9.69
C ASP A 83 -3.53 -15.63 11.05
N ASP A 84 -4.83 -15.82 11.20
CA ASP A 84 -5.52 -16.30 12.41
C ASP A 84 -7.03 -16.18 12.17
N ALA A 85 -7.69 -17.32 12.29
CA ALA A 85 -9.12 -17.45 12.08
C ALA A 85 -9.89 -16.84 13.25
N GLU A 86 -10.70 -15.83 12.99
CA GLU A 86 -12.02 -15.72 13.61
C GLU A 86 -12.95 -14.82 12.78
N ALA A 87 -14.21 -15.23 12.73
CA ALA A 87 -15.21 -14.79 11.77
C ALA A 87 -15.38 -13.26 11.70
N SER A 88 -15.33 -12.70 10.49
CA SER A 88 -15.78 -11.33 10.25
C SER A 88 -17.09 -11.34 9.45
N GLU A 89 -18.16 -10.95 10.12
CA GLU A 89 -19.41 -10.50 9.53
C GLU A 89 -19.13 -9.30 8.62
N GLY A 90 -19.07 -9.54 7.31
CA GLY A 90 -18.78 -8.47 6.36
C GLY A 90 -18.54 -8.91 4.92
N MET A 91 -19.03 -10.09 4.51
CA MET A 91 -18.95 -10.46 3.10
C MET A 91 -20.14 -9.88 2.35
N SER A 92 -19.86 -9.06 1.33
CA SER A 92 -20.84 -8.60 0.35
C SER A 92 -21.64 -9.78 -0.20
N MET A 93 -22.95 -9.60 -0.42
CA MET A 93 -23.82 -10.64 -1.00
C MET A 93 -23.26 -11.20 -2.33
N ALA A 94 -22.54 -10.38 -3.10
CA ALA A 94 -21.89 -10.81 -4.33
C ALA A 94 -20.73 -11.80 -4.10
N SER A 95 -19.94 -11.63 -3.02
CA SER A 95 -18.85 -12.55 -2.70
C SER A 95 -19.37 -13.85 -2.10
N ILE A 96 -20.45 -13.80 -1.31
CA ILE A 96 -21.15 -15.01 -0.83
C ILE A 96 -21.69 -15.81 -2.02
N ALA A 97 -22.34 -15.15 -2.98
CA ALA A 97 -22.88 -15.82 -4.15
C ALA A 97 -21.78 -16.50 -5.00
N LEU A 98 -20.64 -15.83 -5.17
CA LEU A 98 -19.52 -16.38 -5.93
C LEU A 98 -18.90 -17.61 -5.22
N ASP A 99 -18.69 -17.56 -3.90
CA ASP A 99 -18.17 -18.69 -3.13
C ASP A 99 -19.14 -19.89 -3.17
N HIS A 100 -20.44 -19.63 -3.09
CA HIS A 100 -21.45 -20.67 -3.21
C HIS A 100 -21.43 -21.35 -4.60
N LEU A 101 -21.26 -20.58 -5.68
CA LEU A 101 -21.17 -21.12 -7.04
C LEU A 101 -19.91 -21.97 -7.23
N LEU A 102 -18.76 -21.53 -6.70
CA LEU A 102 -17.50 -22.28 -6.77
C LEU A 102 -17.59 -23.61 -6.01
N ARG A 103 -18.23 -23.62 -4.83
CA ARG A 103 -18.46 -24.85 -4.06
C ARG A 103 -19.39 -25.82 -4.77
N LYS A 104 -20.44 -25.30 -5.41
CA LYS A 104 -21.40 -26.10 -6.18
C LYS A 104 -20.73 -26.78 -7.37
N ALA A 105 -19.92 -26.05 -8.14
CA ALA A 105 -19.16 -26.61 -9.26
C ALA A 105 -18.19 -27.73 -8.80
N ALA A 106 -17.53 -27.54 -7.65
CA ALA A 106 -16.64 -28.56 -7.09
C ALA A 106 -17.36 -29.83 -6.62
N GLN A 107 -18.61 -29.71 -6.14
CA GLN A 107 -19.43 -30.87 -5.80
C GLN A 107 -19.86 -31.66 -7.04
N GLU A 108 -20.30 -30.96 -8.08
CA GLU A 108 -20.72 -31.58 -9.33
C GLU A 108 -19.58 -32.37 -10.00
N ASP A 109 -18.35 -31.84 -9.97
CA ASP A 109 -17.17 -32.54 -10.50
C ASP A 109 -16.81 -33.78 -9.67
N ARG A 110 -16.99 -33.72 -8.34
CA ARG A 110 -16.78 -34.88 -7.47
C ARG A 110 -17.82 -35.96 -7.71
N GLU A 111 -19.07 -35.59 -7.90
CA GLU A 111 -20.17 -36.52 -8.19
C GLU A 111 -20.00 -37.17 -9.55
N LYS A 112 -19.63 -36.41 -10.59
CA LYS A 112 -19.30 -36.96 -11.92
C LYS A 112 -18.17 -37.99 -11.85
N ARG A 113 -17.08 -37.68 -11.13
CA ARG A 113 -15.96 -38.62 -10.94
C ARG A 113 -16.36 -39.86 -10.15
N LYS A 114 -17.25 -39.73 -9.17
CA LYS A 114 -17.75 -40.88 -8.40
C LYS A 114 -18.65 -41.76 -9.26
N ALA A 115 -19.59 -41.17 -10.01
CA ALA A 115 -20.45 -41.87 -10.96
C ALA A 115 -19.64 -42.56 -12.06
N GLU A 116 -18.59 -41.92 -12.58
CA GLU A 116 -17.70 -42.52 -13.59
C GLU A 116 -16.90 -43.71 -13.02
N ARG A 117 -16.40 -43.60 -11.77
CA ARG A 117 -15.75 -44.72 -11.08
C ARG A 117 -16.71 -45.87 -10.80
N GLU A 118 -17.97 -45.58 -10.50
CA GLU A 118 -19.01 -46.57 -10.24
C GLU A 118 -19.48 -47.25 -11.53
N ALA A 119 -19.63 -46.50 -12.63
CA ALA A 119 -19.92 -47.03 -13.97
C ALA A 119 -18.78 -47.91 -14.51
N ARG A 120 -17.53 -47.61 -14.15
CA ARG A 120 -16.34 -48.40 -14.54
C ARG A 120 -16.15 -49.68 -13.73
N SER A 121 -16.94 -49.91 -12.68
CA SER A 121 -16.90 -51.11 -11.84
C SER A 121 -18.15 -51.97 -12.05
N PRO A 122 -18.27 -52.72 -13.16
CA PRO A 122 -19.36 -53.67 -13.33
C PRO A 122 -19.21 -54.77 -12.26
N LYS A 123 -20.14 -54.78 -11.31
CA LYS A 123 -20.27 -55.84 -10.30
C LYS A 123 -20.26 -57.20 -11.00
N ARG A 124 -19.20 -57.98 -10.80
CA ARG A 124 -19.16 -59.40 -11.19
C ARG A 124 -20.26 -60.12 -10.39
N LYS A 125 -21.39 -60.41 -11.03
CA LYS A 125 -22.39 -61.37 -10.55
C LYS A 125 -21.72 -62.74 -10.46
N ARG A 126 -21.66 -63.32 -9.27
CA ARG A 126 -21.51 -64.75 -9.02
C ARG A 126 -22.38 -65.13 -7.84
#